data_AF-A0A8T5DVH7-F1
#
_entry.id   AF-A0A8T5DVH7-F1
#
_cell.length_a   1.000
_cell.length_b   1.000
_cell.length_c   1.000
_cell.angle_alpha   90.00
_cell.angle_beta   90.00
_cell.angle_gamma   90.00
#
_symmetry.space_group_name_H-M   'P 1'
#
loop_
_entity.id
_entity.type
_entity.pdbx_description
1 polymer ?
#
loop_
_entity_poly.entity_id
_entity_poly.type
_entity_poly.pdbx_seq_one_letter_code
_entity_poly.pdbx_strand_id
1 'polypeptide(L)'
;MERKKKFKKAGRHAYQKKKSFGEEGEILRVKTPRGREVLGVVDVRLGMGKSRIKCFDGKERLCKVPGAKKRRLWVRPGDTIIIEPWEFGGDTRGNIIYKYKPAEVNWLKKKGFLKDMEDVEEF
;
A
#
# COMPACT_ATOMS: atom_id res chain seq x y z
N MET A 1 -38.56 51.73 12.05
CA MET A 1 -38.09 50.88 10.93
C MET A 1 -36.75 50.27 11.31
N GLU A 2 -36.79 49.01 11.74
CA GLU A 2 -35.73 48.33 12.49
C GLU A 2 -34.77 47.58 11.54
N ARG A 3 -33.49 47.98 11.48
CA ARG A 3 -32.47 47.31 10.65
C ARG A 3 -31.86 46.12 11.42
N LYS A 4 -32.38 44.91 11.19
CA LYS A 4 -31.82 43.66 11.70
C LYS A 4 -30.41 43.41 11.13
N LYS A 5 -29.38 43.45 11.98
CA LYS A 5 -28.02 42.99 11.66
C LYS A 5 -28.03 41.47 11.44
N LYS A 6 -27.83 41.03 10.19
CA LYS A 6 -27.62 39.62 9.86
C LYS A 6 -26.18 39.22 10.24
N PHE A 7 -26.02 38.55 11.37
CA PHE A 7 -24.76 37.92 11.75
C PHE A 7 -24.47 36.77 10.76
N LYS A 8 -23.45 36.93 9.91
CA LYS A 8 -22.98 35.87 9.01
C LYS A 8 -22.27 34.80 9.83
N LYS A 9 -22.80 33.57 9.78
CA LYS A 9 -22.30 32.38 10.46
C LYS A 9 -20.85 32.12 10.02
N ALA A 10 -19.91 32.14 10.97
CA ALA A 10 -18.49 31.91 10.72
C ALA A 10 -18.27 30.58 9.98
N GLY A 11 -17.51 30.64 8.87
CA GLY A 11 -17.21 29.50 8.03
C GLY A 11 -16.53 28.39 8.84
N ARG A 12 -17.01 27.16 8.66
CA ARG A 12 -16.35 25.96 9.16
C ARG A 12 -14.92 25.97 8.61
N HIS A 13 -13.92 25.98 9.49
CA HIS A 13 -12.53 25.73 9.08
C HIS A 13 -12.49 24.38 8.34
N ALA A 14 -12.44 24.43 7.02
CA ALA A 14 -12.16 23.27 6.20
C ALA A 14 -10.74 22.84 6.54
N TYR A 15 -10.60 21.70 7.22
CA TYR A 15 -9.29 21.06 7.41
C TYR A 15 -8.77 20.65 6.03
N GLN A 16 -8.08 21.57 5.37
CA GLN A 16 -7.31 21.27 4.18
C GLN A 16 -6.12 20.45 4.63
N LYS A 17 -6.28 19.13 4.57
CA LYS A 17 -5.19 18.17 4.74
C LYS A 17 -4.17 18.44 3.63
N LYS A 18 -3.13 19.21 3.94
CA LYS A 18 -1.96 19.38 3.08
C LYS A 18 -1.45 17.99 2.74
N LYS A 19 -1.66 17.58 1.49
CA LYS A 19 -1.03 16.41 0.90
C LYS A 19 0.42 16.84 0.75
N SER A 20 1.27 16.51 1.73
CA SER A 20 2.71 16.61 1.57
C SER A 20 3.12 15.61 0.49
N PHE A 21 2.97 16.05 -0.76
CA PHE A 21 3.73 15.52 -1.87
C PHE A 21 5.16 15.92 -1.52
N GLY A 22 5.92 14.96 -0.96
CA GLY A 22 7.31 15.19 -0.58
C GLY A 22 8.00 15.83 -1.76
N GLU A 23 8.61 16.99 -1.49
CA GLU A 23 9.29 17.81 -2.47
C GLU A 23 10.28 16.96 -3.27
N GLU A 24 10.31 17.21 -4.58
CA GLU A 24 11.25 16.62 -5.53
C GLU A 24 12.69 16.95 -5.07
N GLY A 25 13.26 16.10 -4.23
CA GLY A 25 14.59 16.35 -3.65
C GLY A 25 14.88 15.60 -2.37
N GLU A 26 13.88 15.14 -1.62
CA GLU A 26 14.15 14.18 -0.54
C GLU A 26 14.57 12.86 -1.17
N ILE A 27 15.79 12.40 -0.86
CA ILE A 27 16.29 11.08 -1.23
C ILE A 27 15.25 10.05 -0.77
N LEU A 28 14.38 9.62 -1.69
CA LEU A 28 13.36 8.61 -1.45
C LEU A 28 14.08 7.30 -1.16
N ARG A 29 14.35 7.05 0.12
CA ARG A 29 14.86 5.78 0.62
C ARG A 29 13.75 4.75 0.51
N VAL A 30 13.59 4.21 -0.69
CA VAL A 30 12.64 3.13 -0.97
C VAL A 30 13.19 1.84 -0.38
N LYS A 31 12.38 1.16 0.42
CA LYS A 31 12.74 -0.16 0.94
C LYS A 31 12.74 -1.16 -0.23
N THR A 32 13.85 -1.80 -0.51
CA THR A 32 13.92 -2.93 -1.44
C THR A 32 13.69 -4.25 -0.71
N PRO A 33 13.11 -5.27 -1.36
CA PRO A 33 13.02 -6.61 -0.79
C PRO A 33 14.42 -7.17 -0.48
N ARG A 34 14.59 -7.82 0.67
CA ARG A 34 15.84 -8.46 1.08
C ARG A 34 15.63 -9.90 1.52
N GLY A 35 16.62 -10.76 1.26
CA GLY A 35 16.60 -12.16 1.70
C GLY A 35 15.44 -12.93 1.08
N ARG A 36 14.48 -13.36 1.92
CA ARG A 36 13.28 -14.09 1.51
C ARG A 36 12.07 -13.18 1.26
N GLU A 37 12.20 -11.87 1.43
CA GLU A 37 11.10 -10.94 1.14
C GLU A 37 10.76 -10.93 -0.36
N VAL A 38 9.47 -10.95 -0.68
CA VAL A 38 8.96 -10.95 -2.05
C VAL A 38 8.01 -9.76 -2.24
N LEU A 39 8.05 -9.14 -3.41
CA LEU A 39 7.08 -8.12 -3.80
C LEU A 39 5.76 -8.78 -4.18
N GLY A 40 4.65 -8.08 -3.96
CA GLY A 40 3.36 -8.53 -4.47
C GLY A 40 2.33 -7.41 -4.53
N VAL A 41 1.24 -7.69 -5.22
CA VAL A 41 0.07 -6.83 -5.34
C VAL A 41 -1.11 -7.48 -4.63
N VAL A 42 -1.78 -6.71 -3.79
CA VAL A 42 -2.99 -7.18 -3.11
C VAL A 42 -4.08 -7.43 -4.16
N ASP A 43 -4.51 -8.67 -4.29
CA ASP A 43 -5.57 -9.07 -5.21
C ASP A 43 -6.94 -8.85 -4.55
N VAL A 44 -7.25 -9.66 -3.55
CA VAL A 44 -8.53 -9.57 -2.81
C VAL A 44 -8.33 -9.61 -1.30
N ARG A 45 -9.24 -8.96 -0.57
CA ARG A 45 -9.29 -9.01 0.90
C ARG A 45 -10.27 -10.11 1.32
N LEU A 46 -9.78 -11.10 2.06
CA LEU A 46 -10.55 -12.32 2.39
C LEU A 46 -11.22 -12.26 3.79
N GLY A 47 -11.08 -11.14 4.51
CA GLY A 47 -11.60 -10.99 5.86
C GLY A 47 -10.67 -11.55 6.95
N MET A 48 -11.05 -11.43 8.23
CA MET A 48 -10.24 -11.84 9.39
C MET A 48 -8.78 -11.29 9.40
N GLY A 49 -8.53 -10.18 8.70
CA GLY A 49 -7.18 -9.62 8.56
C GLY A 49 -6.26 -10.38 7.59
N LYS A 50 -6.83 -11.25 6.75
CA LYS A 50 -6.15 -11.96 5.67
C LYS A 50 -6.46 -11.32 4.31
N SER A 51 -5.48 -11.38 3.41
CA SER A 51 -5.60 -10.95 2.02
C SER A 51 -4.91 -11.95 1.11
N ARG A 52 -5.45 -12.16 -0.09
CA ARG A 52 -4.78 -12.87 -1.19
C ARG A 52 -3.87 -11.89 -1.91
N ILE A 53 -2.62 -12.28 -2.08
CA ILE A 53 -1.60 -11.46 -2.72
C ILE A 53 -1.03 -12.23 -3.91
N LYS A 54 -1.05 -11.59 -5.07
CA LYS A 54 -0.33 -12.05 -6.26
C LYS A 54 1.11 -11.58 -6.14
N CYS A 55 2.03 -12.53 -6.00
CA CYS A 55 3.44 -12.22 -5.79
C CYS A 55 4.17 -12.17 -7.13
N PHE A 56 5.23 -11.37 -7.21
CA PHE A 56 6.03 -11.23 -8.45
C PHE A 56 6.89 -12.46 -8.76
N ASP A 57 6.93 -13.46 -7.88
CA ASP A 57 7.52 -14.78 -8.14
C ASP A 57 6.53 -15.76 -8.80
N GLY A 58 5.35 -15.28 -9.21
CA GLY A 58 4.33 -16.08 -9.88
C GLY A 58 3.43 -16.89 -8.94
N LYS A 59 3.59 -16.75 -7.62
CA LYS A 59 2.79 -17.50 -6.64
C LYS A 59 1.71 -16.62 -6.00
N GLU A 60 0.59 -17.24 -5.67
CA GLU A 60 -0.44 -16.60 -4.85
C GLU A 60 -0.28 -16.97 -3.38
N ARG A 61 -0.27 -15.97 -2.51
CA ARG A 61 -0.09 -16.15 -1.07
C ARG A 61 -1.23 -15.59 -0.26
N LEU A 62 -1.63 -16.34 0.75
CA LEU A 62 -2.54 -15.89 1.80
C LEU A 62 -1.72 -15.19 2.88
N CYS A 63 -1.79 -13.86 2.90
CA CYS A 63 -0.98 -13.04 3.78
C CYS A 63 -1.82 -12.42 4.90
N LYS A 64 -1.27 -12.41 6.12
CA LYS A 64 -1.84 -11.66 7.25
C LYS A 64 -1.02 -10.41 7.56
N VAL A 65 -1.66 -9.38 8.09
CA VAL A 65 -0.92 -8.25 8.68
C VAL A 65 -0.53 -8.63 10.12
N PRO A 66 0.77 -8.64 10.47
CA PRO A 66 1.20 -8.87 11.84
C PRO A 66 0.53 -7.90 12.82
N GLY A 67 0.19 -8.37 14.03
CA GLY A 67 -0.53 -7.56 15.01
C GLY A 67 0.13 -6.21 15.30
N ALA A 68 1.46 -6.21 15.42
CA ALA A 68 2.26 -4.99 15.62
C ALA A 68 2.06 -3.93 14.52
N LYS A 69 1.79 -4.37 13.28
CA LYS A 69 1.64 -3.50 12.11
C LYS A 69 0.18 -3.21 11.76
N LYS A 70 -0.77 -3.95 12.34
CA LYS A 70 -2.21 -3.86 12.03
C LYS A 70 -2.81 -2.47 12.21
N ARG A 71 -2.29 -1.68 13.17
CA ARG A 71 -2.74 -0.29 13.40
C ARG A 71 -2.24 0.71 12.36
N ARG A 72 -1.12 0.42 11.69
CA ARG A 72 -0.42 1.36 10.79
C ARG A 72 -0.55 0.98 9.32
N LEU A 73 -0.60 -0.31 9.01
CA LEU A 73 -0.71 -0.81 7.64
C LEU A 73 -2.17 -1.03 7.26
N TRP A 74 -2.72 -0.05 6.54
CA TRP A 74 -4.00 -0.21 5.86
C TRP A 74 -3.77 -0.63 4.41
N VAL A 75 -4.15 -1.87 4.10
CA VAL A 75 -4.04 -2.46 2.76
C VAL A 75 -5.40 -2.52 2.08
N ARG A 76 -5.41 -2.25 0.77
CA ARG A 76 -6.54 -2.33 -0.15
C ARG A 76 -6.11 -3.13 -1.40
N PRO A 77 -7.07 -3.70 -2.15
CA PRO A 77 -6.80 -4.25 -3.48
C PRO A 77 -6.03 -3.24 -4.35
N GLY A 78 -5.07 -3.73 -5.13
CA GLY A 78 -4.20 -2.93 -6.00
C GLY A 78 -2.98 -2.30 -5.32
N ASP A 79 -2.85 -2.38 -3.99
CA ASP A 79 -1.65 -1.88 -3.31
C ASP A 79 -0.45 -2.79 -3.55
N THR A 80 0.71 -2.20 -3.90
CA THR A 80 1.99 -2.91 -3.92
C THR A 80 2.58 -3.01 -2.51
N ILE A 81 3.00 -4.21 -2.13
CA ILE A 81 3.46 -4.53 -0.78
C ILE A 81 4.72 -5.40 -0.79
N ILE A 82 5.42 -5.42 0.35
CA ILE A 82 6.45 -6.42 0.66
C ILE A 82 5.83 -7.49 1.55
N ILE A 83 6.07 -8.73 1.17
CA ILE A 83 5.64 -9.93 1.88
C ILE A 83 6.88 -10.67 2.39
N GLU A 84 6.77 -11.23 3.58
CA GLU A 84 7.69 -12.24 4.07
C GLU A 84 6.98 -13.60 4.12
N PRO A 85 7.36 -14.55 3.26
CA PRO A 85 6.80 -15.89 3.28
C PRO A 85 7.23 -16.62 4.55
N TRP A 86 6.38 -17.54 5.04
CA TRP A 86 6.70 -18.34 6.22
C TRP A 86 7.68 -19.46 5.87
N GLU A 87 8.68 -19.71 6.74
CA GLU A 87 9.70 -20.72 6.49
C GLU A 87 9.15 -22.16 6.53
N PHE A 88 8.30 -22.45 7.52
CA PHE A 88 7.74 -23.80 7.74
C PHE A 88 6.33 -23.98 7.16
N GLY A 89 5.70 -22.89 6.72
CA GLY A 89 4.27 -22.85 6.35
C GLY A 89 3.97 -23.11 4.88
N GLY A 90 5.00 -23.37 4.08
CA GLY A 90 4.95 -23.48 2.63
C GLY A 90 4.83 -22.13 1.93
N ASP A 91 5.12 -22.13 0.63
CA ASP A 91 5.05 -20.96 -0.27
C ASP A 91 3.66 -20.34 -0.42
N THR A 92 2.64 -20.84 0.30
CA THR A 92 1.25 -20.43 0.22
C THR A 92 0.88 -19.35 1.24
N ARG A 93 1.69 -19.17 2.29
CA ARG A 93 1.37 -18.27 3.42
C ARG A 93 2.50 -17.28 3.70
N GLY A 94 2.12 -16.09 4.15
CA GLY A 94 3.07 -15.03 4.47
C GLY A 94 2.54 -13.94 5.39
N ASN A 95 3.41 -12.99 5.69
CA ASN A 95 3.09 -11.81 6.46
C ASN A 95 3.30 -10.55 5.62
N ILE A 96 2.38 -9.59 5.71
CA ILE A 96 2.55 -8.27 5.08
C ILE A 96 3.46 -7.42 5.95
N ILE A 97 4.62 -7.02 5.41
CA ILE A 97 5.63 -6.25 6.14
C ILE A 97 5.49 -4.76 5.89
N TYR A 98 5.25 -4.37 4.64
CA TYR A 98 5.32 -2.99 4.20
C TYR A 98 4.35 -2.74 3.05
N LYS A 99 3.81 -1.53 2.99
CA LYS A 99 3.00 -1.04 1.87
C LYS A 99 3.71 0.14 1.24
N TYR A 100 3.92 0.09 -0.06
CA TYR A 100 4.50 1.18 -0.81
C TYR A 100 3.49 2.30 -1.06
N LYS A 101 3.99 3.53 -1.05
CA LYS A 101 3.28 4.70 -1.57
C LYS A 101 3.38 4.72 -3.10
N PRO A 102 2.46 5.40 -3.81
CA PRO A 102 2.49 5.50 -5.27
C PRO A 102 3.83 6.01 -5.84
N ALA A 103 4.48 6.97 -5.17
CA ALA A 103 5.80 7.47 -5.57
C ALA A 103 6.89 6.40 -5.49
N GLU A 104 6.86 5.56 -4.45
CA GLU A 104 7.81 4.46 -4.26
C GLU A 104 7.57 3.34 -5.28
N VAL A 105 6.30 3.07 -5.63
CA VAL A 105 5.95 2.13 -6.70
C VAL A 105 6.52 2.60 -8.03
N ASN A 106 6.38 3.90 -8.37
CA ASN A 106 6.98 4.45 -9.59
C ASN A 106 8.52 4.31 -9.58
N TRP A 107 9.16 4.54 -8.44
CA TRP A 107 10.59 4.31 -8.29
C TRP A 107 10.97 2.83 -8.51
N LEU A 108 10.20 1.88 -7.97
CA LEU A 108 10.42 0.45 -8.16
C LEU A 108 10.26 0.03 -9.63
N LYS A 109 9.26 0.56 -10.33
CA LYS A 109 9.07 0.36 -11.77
C LYS A 109 10.27 0.85 -12.57
N LYS A 110 10.71 2.09 -12.33
CA LYS A 110 11.89 2.69 -12.98
C LYS A 110 13.18 1.89 -12.76
N LYS A 111 13.28 1.20 -11.62
CA LYS A 111 14.42 0.35 -11.28
C LYS A 111 14.28 -1.11 -11.77
N GLY A 112 13.15 -1.47 -12.39
CA GLY A 112 12.92 -2.81 -12.93
C GLY A 112 12.59 -3.88 -11.88
N PHE A 113 12.22 -3.50 -10.65
CA PHE A 113 11.81 -4.45 -9.61
C PHE A 113 10.40 -4.99 -9.82
N LEU A 114 9.54 -4.19 -10.45
CA LEU A 114 8.20 -4.57 -10.85
C LEU A 114 8.27 -4.74 -12.36
N LYS A 115 8.57 -5.95 -12.84
CA LYS A 115 8.30 -6.27 -14.26
C LYS A 115 6.79 -6.23 -14.43
N ASP A 116 6.32 -5.55 -15.47
CA ASP A 116 4.90 -5.31 -15.67
C ASP A 116 4.16 -6.66 -15.69
N MET A 117 3.19 -6.78 -14.77
CA MET A 117 2.27 -7.94 -14.69
C MET A 117 1.24 -7.92 -15.84
N GLU A 118 1.39 -7.01 -16.81
CA GLU A 118 0.43 -6.77 -17.89
C GLU A 118 0.37 -7.92 -18.92
N ASP A 119 1.29 -8.88 -18.88
CA ASP A 119 1.31 -10.04 -19.79
C ASP A 119 0.41 -11.23 -19.37
N VAL A 120 -0.46 -11.09 -18.35
CA VAL A 120 -1.27 -12.23 -17.81
C VAL A 120 -2.76 -12.15 -18.14
N GLU A 121 -3.23 -11.13 -18.87
CA GLU A 121 -4.64 -11.02 -19.31
C GLU A 121 -4.87 -11.38 -20.79
N GLU A 122 -3.88 -11.92 -21.51
CA GLU A 122 -3.99 -12.21 -22.95
C GLU A 122 -3.70 -13.68 -23.36
N PHE A 123 -4.12 -14.65 -22.54
CA PHE A 123 -4.15 -16.07 -22.92
C PHE A 123 -5.40 -16.81 -22.43
#